data_AF-A0A9W7FMN1-F1
#
_entry.id   AF-A0A9W7FMN1-F1
#
_cell.length_a   1.000
_cell.length_b   1.000
_cell.length_c   1.000
_cell.angle_alpha   90.00
_cell.angle_beta   90.00
_cell.angle_gamma   90.00
#
_symmetry.space_group_name_H-M   'P 1'
#
loop_
_entity.id
_entity.type
_entity.pdbx_description
1 polymer ?
#
loop_
_entity_poly.entity_id
_entity_poly.type
_entity_poly.pdbx_seq_one_letter_code
_entity_poly.pdbx_strand_id
1 'polypeptide(L)'
;MSPVDKQGLKLFLIGVAKKNRIAKKMARYGVGLKIAMTLGLGYMDILTDLFVARSYYEAGKLNTAYATAGFAVMAILIQTLVTFFQYGKMSWRERLGRTLMALFGMAPLMEGASVWVGKEDKDLQLFTGPAMYAFMKAAEIAFESIPESIIQIGGLLQTKRGDILGIQIVGVISSIVAGAFIMTDGNFGFIASKNLSSPGDPYYGWISKSEKGVAKLRQMFGMLLFNACYFAQSVFAMSLFVQAFGSRKPLLITLGVEFFALGLGRVGFDLFFVNCNGGFDRNLFWKSPRAGSSMRGIAGET
;
A
#
# COMPACT_ATOMS: atom_id res chain seq x y z
N MET A 1 -20.00 -1.22 48.68
CA MET A 1 -18.79 -1.79 48.06
C MET A 1 -17.72 -1.90 49.13
N SER A 2 -17.33 -3.13 49.50
CA SER A 2 -16.41 -3.36 50.61
C SER A 2 -15.01 -2.80 50.30
N PRO A 3 -14.16 -2.54 51.31
CA PRO A 3 -12.77 -2.12 51.09
C PRO A 3 -11.97 -3.10 50.22
N VAL A 4 -12.31 -4.40 50.30
CA VAL A 4 -11.72 -5.50 49.52
C VAL A 4 -12.10 -5.39 48.04
N ASP A 5 -13.35 -5.03 47.72
CA ASP A 5 -13.82 -4.85 46.35
C ASP A 5 -13.14 -3.66 45.64
N LYS A 6 -12.83 -2.59 46.39
CA LYS A 6 -12.11 -1.42 45.85
C LYS A 6 -10.66 -1.74 45.48
N GLN A 7 -9.98 -2.59 46.27
CA GLN A 7 -8.62 -3.03 45.96
C GLN A 7 -8.59 -3.98 44.76
N GLY A 8 -9.55 -4.92 44.67
CA GLY A 8 -9.70 -5.80 43.51
C GLY A 8 -9.94 -5.04 42.20
N LEU A 9 -10.85 -4.06 42.23
CA LEU A 9 -11.11 -3.19 41.06
C LEU A 9 -9.87 -2.36 40.66
N LYS A 10 -9.12 -1.84 41.64
CA LYS A 10 -7.90 -1.07 41.38
C LYS A 10 -6.81 -1.94 40.72
N LEU A 11 -6.60 -3.16 41.21
CA LEU A 11 -5.64 -4.11 40.63
C LEU A 11 -6.06 -4.52 39.21
N PHE A 12 -7.35 -4.77 38.99
CA PHE A 12 -7.90 -5.05 37.66
C PHE A 12 -7.66 -3.89 36.67
N LEU A 13 -8.00 -2.66 37.06
CA LEU A 13 -7.79 -1.47 36.23
C LEU A 13 -6.31 -1.23 35.91
N ILE A 14 -5.41 -1.44 36.88
CA ILE A 14 -3.96 -1.37 36.66
C ILE A 14 -3.50 -2.46 35.66
N GLY A 15 -4.02 -3.68 35.79
CA GLY A 15 -3.74 -4.78 34.87
C GLY A 15 -4.17 -4.47 33.43
N VAL A 16 -5.39 -3.97 33.26
CA VAL A 16 -5.92 -3.53 31.96
C VAL A 16 -5.09 -2.37 31.39
N ALA A 17 -4.74 -1.38 32.21
CA ALA A 17 -3.92 -0.24 31.78
C ALA A 17 -2.52 -0.69 31.31
N LYS A 18 -1.87 -1.61 32.04
CA LYS A 18 -0.55 -2.16 31.67
C LYS A 18 -0.61 -2.92 30.35
N LYS A 19 -1.62 -3.78 30.16
CA LYS A 19 -1.83 -4.51 28.90
C LYS A 19 -2.07 -3.56 27.73
N ASN A 20 -2.92 -2.55 27.91
CA ASN A 20 -3.19 -1.54 26.89
C ASN A 20 -1.96 -0.68 26.55
N ARG A 21 -1.10 -0.38 27.52
CA ARG A 21 0.16 0.36 27.29
C ARG A 21 1.10 -0.41 26.38
N ILE A 22 1.28 -1.71 26.62
CA ILE A 22 2.13 -2.58 25.81
C ILE A 22 1.56 -2.70 24.40
N ALA A 23 0.25 -2.96 24.28
CA ALA A 23 -0.42 -3.06 22.99
C ALA A 23 -0.29 -1.77 22.16
N LYS A 24 -0.48 -0.59 22.78
CA LYS A 24 -0.29 0.71 22.12
C LYS A 24 1.15 0.92 21.66
N LYS A 25 2.14 0.50 22.45
CA LYS A 25 3.56 0.63 22.08
C LYS A 25 3.90 -0.24 20.86
N MET A 26 3.45 -1.50 20.86
CA MET A 26 3.65 -2.42 19.73
C MET A 26 2.94 -1.92 18.46
N ALA A 27 1.73 -1.36 18.59
CA ALA A 27 1.01 -0.75 17.48
C ALA A 27 1.79 0.44 16.88
N ARG A 28 2.37 1.32 17.72
CA ARG A 28 3.21 2.44 17.25
C ARG A 28 4.47 1.99 16.53
N TYR A 29 5.16 0.96 17.02
CA TYR A 29 6.32 0.40 16.32
C TYR A 29 5.91 -0.23 14.98
N GLY A 30 4.77 -0.91 14.93
CA GLY A 30 4.23 -1.48 13.69
C GLY A 30 3.92 -0.40 12.65
N VAL A 31 3.27 0.69 13.05
CA VAL A 31 3.00 1.84 12.16
C VAL A 31 4.30 2.50 11.71
N GLY A 32 5.25 2.72 12.62
CA GLY A 32 6.54 3.33 12.29
C GLY A 32 7.36 2.50 11.30
N LEU A 33 7.42 1.18 11.47
CA LEU A 33 8.14 0.29 10.56
C LEU A 33 7.52 0.29 9.16
N LYS A 34 6.19 0.28 9.06
CA LYS A 34 5.47 0.37 7.78
C LYS A 34 5.81 1.67 7.05
N ILE A 35 5.68 2.80 7.74
CA ILE A 35 5.98 4.11 7.17
C ILE A 35 7.45 4.17 6.74
N ALA A 36 8.37 3.64 7.54
CA ALA A 36 9.79 3.57 7.19
C ALA A 36 10.03 2.73 5.93
N MET A 37 9.38 1.55 5.80
CA MET A 37 9.49 0.70 4.61
C MET A 37 8.91 1.40 3.37
N THR A 38 7.73 2.01 3.47
CA THR A 38 7.10 2.72 2.34
C THR A 38 7.93 3.91 1.90
N LEU A 39 8.46 4.70 2.85
CA LEU A 39 9.34 5.83 2.53
C LEU A 39 10.66 5.36 1.93
N GLY A 40 11.27 4.32 2.50
CA GLY A 40 12.50 3.73 1.96
C GLY A 40 12.32 3.26 0.53
N LEU A 41 11.25 2.52 0.24
CA LEU A 41 10.93 2.07 -1.12
C LEU A 41 10.67 3.24 -2.07
N GLY A 42 9.90 4.26 -1.66
CA GLY A 42 9.64 5.42 -2.52
C GLY A 42 10.88 6.27 -2.82
N TYR A 43 11.76 6.49 -1.83
CA TYR A 43 13.02 7.21 -2.09
C TYR A 43 14.00 6.40 -2.94
N MET A 44 13.99 5.07 -2.83
CA MET A 44 14.75 4.21 -3.73
C MET A 44 14.23 4.27 -5.16
N ASP A 45 12.91 4.37 -5.35
CA ASP A 45 12.26 4.56 -6.67
C ASP A 45 12.79 5.84 -7.34
N ILE A 46 12.69 6.98 -6.66
CA ILE A 46 13.20 8.28 -7.15
C ILE A 46 14.68 8.20 -7.55
N LEU A 47 15.50 7.49 -6.77
CA LEU A 47 16.92 7.30 -7.09
C LEU A 47 17.11 6.45 -8.35
N THR A 48 16.37 5.34 -8.47
CA THR A 48 16.42 4.49 -9.67
C THR A 48 15.95 5.23 -10.91
N ASP A 49 14.91 6.06 -10.78
CA ASP A 49 14.33 6.84 -11.86
C ASP A 49 15.31 7.92 -12.35
N LEU A 50 16.05 8.56 -11.43
CA LEU A 50 17.13 9.48 -11.78
C LEU A 50 18.27 8.79 -12.54
N PHE A 51 18.66 7.58 -12.12
CA PHE A 51 19.68 6.81 -12.82
C PHE A 51 19.21 6.36 -14.21
N VAL A 52 17.95 5.97 -14.35
CA VAL A 52 17.33 5.62 -15.63
C VAL A 52 17.26 6.84 -16.54
N ALA A 53 16.80 8.00 -16.05
CA ALA A 53 16.75 9.25 -16.81
C ALA A 53 18.14 9.66 -17.31
N ARG A 54 19.17 9.57 -16.45
CA ARG A 54 20.56 9.79 -16.83
C ARG A 54 21.01 8.84 -17.93
N SER A 55 20.67 7.55 -17.82
CA SER A 55 21.03 6.56 -18.84
C SER A 55 20.38 6.87 -20.20
N TYR A 56 19.15 7.38 -20.22
CA TYR A 56 18.50 7.82 -21.46
C TYR A 56 19.12 9.08 -22.04
N TYR A 57 19.57 10.01 -21.18
CA TYR A 57 20.30 11.19 -21.60
C TYR A 57 21.64 10.84 -22.26
N GLU A 58 22.43 9.97 -21.62
CA GLU A 58 23.71 9.49 -22.15
C GLU A 58 23.53 8.68 -23.45
N ALA A 59 22.41 7.98 -23.61
CA ALA A 59 22.04 7.27 -24.84
C ALA A 59 21.45 8.18 -25.95
N GLY A 60 21.40 9.50 -25.77
CA GLY A 60 20.86 10.47 -26.73
C GLY A 60 19.33 10.45 -26.88
N LYS A 61 18.61 9.70 -26.05
CA LYS A 61 17.15 9.58 -26.04
C LYS A 61 16.51 10.72 -25.22
N LEU A 62 16.78 11.96 -25.60
CA LEU A 62 16.41 13.17 -24.83
C LEU A 62 14.91 13.26 -24.53
N ASN A 63 14.05 12.94 -25.49
CA ASN A 63 12.59 12.97 -25.28
C ASN A 63 12.13 12.02 -24.17
N THR A 64 12.76 10.84 -24.07
CA THR A 64 12.44 9.85 -23.04
C THR A 64 13.00 10.28 -21.69
N ALA A 65 14.22 10.81 -21.65
CA ALA A 65 14.82 11.36 -20.43
C ALA A 65 13.98 12.51 -19.85
N TYR A 66 13.52 13.44 -20.68
CA TYR A 66 12.64 14.53 -20.26
C TYR A 66 11.25 14.05 -19.83
N ALA A 67 10.72 12.99 -20.46
CA ALA A 67 9.45 12.41 -20.05
C ALA A 67 9.55 11.80 -18.64
N THR A 68 10.57 10.98 -18.40
CA THR A 68 10.84 10.38 -17.07
C THR A 68 11.00 11.45 -16.00
N ALA A 69 11.89 12.42 -16.21
CA ALA A 69 12.06 13.54 -15.27
C ALA A 69 10.77 14.36 -15.09
N GLY A 70 9.99 14.53 -16.16
CA GLY A 70 8.72 15.24 -16.14
C GLY A 70 7.66 14.58 -15.25
N PHE A 71 7.59 13.25 -15.23
CA PHE A 71 6.67 12.50 -14.36
C PHE A 71 7.03 12.65 -12.88
N ALA A 72 8.31 12.52 -12.53
CA ALA A 72 8.78 12.77 -11.16
C ALA A 72 8.47 14.20 -10.69
N VAL A 73 8.77 15.21 -11.53
CA VAL A 73 8.43 16.62 -11.23
C VAL A 73 6.92 16.82 -11.10
N MET A 74 6.12 16.19 -11.95
CA MET A 74 4.66 16.27 -11.90
C MET A 74 4.11 15.69 -10.59
N ALA A 75 4.62 14.55 -10.14
CA ALA A 75 4.22 13.96 -8.87
C ALA A 75 4.55 14.90 -7.69
N ILE A 76 5.76 15.47 -7.64
CA ILE A 76 6.16 16.45 -6.61
C ILE A 76 5.25 17.69 -6.64
N LEU A 77 4.91 18.20 -7.83
CA LEU A 77 4.02 19.35 -7.97
C LEU A 77 2.61 19.05 -7.46
N ILE A 78 2.05 17.88 -7.78
CA ILE A 78 0.74 17.45 -7.29
C ILE A 78 0.76 17.30 -5.77
N GLN A 79 1.79 16.64 -5.21
CA GLN A 79 1.97 16.52 -3.76
C GLN A 79 2.10 17.89 -3.08
N THR A 80 2.81 18.83 -3.72
CA THR A 80 2.95 20.21 -3.23
C THR A 80 1.62 20.94 -3.20
N LEU A 81 0.86 20.89 -4.30
CA LEU A 81 -0.44 21.54 -4.40
C LEU A 81 -1.40 20.98 -3.34
N VAL A 82 -1.45 19.66 -3.19
CA VAL A 82 -2.32 19.01 -2.20
C VAL A 82 -1.92 19.40 -0.78
N THR A 83 -0.61 19.44 -0.48
CA THR A 83 -0.09 19.95 0.81
C THR A 83 -0.49 21.41 1.04
N PHE A 84 -0.40 22.25 0.02
CA PHE A 84 -0.79 23.65 0.11
C PHE A 84 -2.28 23.81 0.45
N PHE A 85 -3.17 23.00 -0.14
CA PHE A 85 -4.60 23.05 0.18
C PHE A 85 -4.93 22.42 1.53
N GLN A 86 -4.30 21.30 1.88
CA GLN A 86 -4.51 20.57 3.14
C GLN A 86 -4.40 21.46 4.38
N TYR A 87 -3.41 22.36 4.39
CA TYR A 87 -3.09 23.24 5.53
C TYR A 87 -3.62 24.66 5.36
N GLY A 88 -4.71 24.84 4.61
CA GLY A 88 -5.30 26.16 4.32
C GLY A 88 -5.78 26.93 5.56
N LYS A 89 -6.02 26.25 6.69
CA LYS A 89 -6.45 26.84 7.96
C LYS A 89 -5.29 27.22 8.90
N MET A 90 -4.06 26.83 8.58
CA MET A 90 -2.87 27.21 9.37
C MET A 90 -2.43 28.65 9.07
N SER A 91 -1.54 29.19 9.92
CA SER A 91 -0.93 30.48 9.63
C SER A 91 -0.16 30.43 8.31
N TRP A 92 -0.10 31.56 7.59
CA TRP A 92 0.57 31.64 6.29
C TRP A 92 2.04 31.17 6.33
N ARG A 93 2.76 31.50 7.41
CA ARG A 93 4.16 31.08 7.60
C ARG A 93 4.31 29.57 7.73
N GLU A 94 3.46 28.93 8.53
CA GLU A 94 3.49 27.47 8.71
C GLU A 94 3.08 26.74 7.44
N ARG A 95 2.03 27.23 6.78
CA ARG A 95 1.57 26.70 5.48
C ARG A 95 2.67 26.76 4.44
N LEU A 96 3.36 27.90 4.33
CA LEU A 96 4.44 28.07 3.37
C LEU A 96 5.64 27.16 3.71
N GLY A 97 6.02 27.05 4.98
CA GLY A 97 7.08 26.13 5.42
C GLY A 97 6.80 24.68 5.05
N ARG A 98 5.56 24.21 5.25
CA ARG A 98 5.13 22.85 4.86
C ARG A 98 5.11 22.66 3.33
N THR A 99 4.65 23.67 2.60
CA THR A 99 4.60 23.63 1.13
C THR A 99 6.01 23.63 0.52
N LEU A 100 6.95 24.39 1.09
CA LEU A 100 8.36 24.37 0.68
C LEU A 100 9.00 23.00 0.91
N MET A 101 8.75 22.36 2.05
CA MET A 101 9.23 21.00 2.29
C MET A 101 8.61 20.00 1.30
N ALA A 102 7.34 20.17 0.92
CA ALA A 102 6.70 19.36 -0.10
C ALA A 102 7.36 19.52 -1.49
N LEU A 103 7.78 20.73 -1.86
CA LEU A 103 8.53 20.99 -3.10
C LEU A 103 9.86 20.25 -3.16
N PHE A 104 10.48 19.96 -2.01
CA PHE A 104 11.71 19.16 -1.93
C PHE A 104 11.43 17.65 -1.80
N GLY A 105 10.21 17.18 -2.09
CA GLY A 105 9.85 15.76 -2.00
C GLY A 105 9.79 15.21 -0.56
N MET A 106 9.69 16.09 0.45
CA MET A 106 9.60 15.68 1.85
C MET A 106 8.15 15.53 2.35
N ALA A 107 7.15 15.80 1.50
CA ALA A 107 5.74 15.68 1.87
C ALA A 107 5.38 14.28 2.41
N PRO A 108 5.73 13.16 1.74
CA PRO A 108 5.42 11.84 2.26
C PRO A 108 6.10 11.56 3.61
N LEU A 109 7.32 12.05 3.81
CA LEU A 109 8.08 11.90 5.05
C LEU A 109 7.42 12.65 6.21
N MET A 110 7.03 13.90 5.99
CA MET A 110 6.37 14.71 7.01
C MET A 110 5.01 14.13 7.42
N GLU A 111 4.21 13.69 6.46
CA GLU A 111 2.92 13.07 6.73
C GLU A 111 3.08 11.69 7.38
N GLY A 112 4.08 10.92 6.97
CA GLY A 112 4.42 9.67 7.67
C GLY A 112 4.83 9.92 9.13
N ALA A 113 5.65 10.93 9.37
CA ALA A 113 6.06 11.31 10.72
C ALA A 113 4.88 11.81 11.57
N SER A 114 3.96 12.58 10.99
CA SER A 114 2.76 13.08 11.69
C SER A 114 1.85 11.91 12.12
N VAL A 115 1.61 10.95 11.22
CA VAL A 115 0.87 9.70 11.50
C VAL A 115 1.55 8.86 12.57
N TRP A 116 2.87 8.72 12.51
CA TRP A 116 3.62 7.91 13.48
C TRP A 116 3.59 8.50 14.90
N VAL A 117 3.77 9.83 15.02
CA VAL A 117 3.74 10.54 16.31
C VAL A 117 2.31 10.67 16.84
N GLY A 118 1.31 10.68 15.96
CA GLY A 118 -0.09 10.89 16.29
C GLY A 118 -0.42 12.36 16.61
N LYS A 119 0.33 13.30 16.03
CA LYS A 119 0.04 14.74 16.08
C LYS A 119 -0.86 15.10 14.89
N GLU A 120 -2.15 14.77 15.01
CA GLU A 120 -3.17 15.16 14.03
C GLU A 120 -4.00 16.32 14.59
N ASP A 121 -3.75 17.54 14.11
CA ASP A 121 -4.57 18.70 14.42
C ASP A 121 -5.77 18.72 13.46
N LYS A 122 -6.80 17.95 13.80
CA LYS A 122 -8.01 17.76 12.97
C LYS A 122 -8.71 19.06 12.61
N ASP A 123 -8.57 20.09 13.43
CA ASP A 123 -9.25 21.37 13.22
C ASP A 123 -8.57 22.23 12.15
N LEU A 124 -7.26 22.01 11.92
CA LEU A 124 -6.42 22.77 10.99
C LEU A 124 -6.17 22.07 9.65
N GLN A 125 -6.69 20.85 9.49
CA GLN A 125 -6.46 19.96 8.34
C GLN A 125 -7.76 19.68 7.58
N LEU A 126 -7.68 19.46 6.27
CA LEU A 126 -8.84 19.03 5.45
C LEU A 126 -9.07 17.51 5.54
N PHE A 127 -7.99 16.73 5.43
CA PHE A 127 -7.99 15.27 5.59
C PHE A 127 -7.32 14.86 6.89
N THR A 128 -7.63 13.67 7.42
CA THR A 128 -6.85 13.08 8.52
C THR A 128 -5.43 12.74 8.04
N GLY A 129 -4.44 12.71 8.95
CA GLY A 129 -3.06 12.38 8.62
C GLY A 129 -2.91 11.08 7.80
N PRO A 130 -3.54 9.96 8.19
CA PRO A 130 -3.48 8.70 7.44
C PRO A 130 -4.12 8.79 6.06
N ALA A 131 -5.22 9.54 5.91
CA ALA A 131 -5.86 9.74 4.62
C ALA A 131 -5.00 10.59 3.68
N MET A 132 -4.39 11.66 4.22
CA MET A 132 -3.45 12.50 3.50
C MET A 132 -2.21 11.72 3.06
N TYR A 133 -1.61 10.93 3.96
CA TYR A 133 -0.47 10.06 3.64
C TYR A 133 -0.80 9.03 2.54
N ALA A 134 -1.97 8.37 2.64
CA ALA A 134 -2.41 7.42 1.62
C ALA A 134 -2.66 8.11 0.27
N PHE A 135 -3.22 9.32 0.26
CA PHE A 135 -3.43 10.10 -0.95
C PHE A 135 -2.10 10.48 -1.62
N MET A 136 -1.11 10.93 -0.84
CA MET A 136 0.22 11.26 -1.35
C MET A 136 0.87 10.08 -2.07
N LYS A 137 0.77 8.88 -1.48
CA LYS A 137 1.32 7.66 -2.08
C LYS A 137 0.52 7.17 -3.29
N ALA A 138 -0.80 7.36 -3.29
CA ALA A 138 -1.61 7.09 -4.48
C ALA A 138 -1.22 8.03 -5.63
N ALA A 139 -1.00 9.31 -5.35
CA ALA A 139 -0.54 10.28 -6.35
C ALA A 139 0.86 9.93 -6.88
N GLU A 140 1.80 9.54 -6.01
CA GLU A 140 3.15 9.08 -6.38
C GLU A 140 3.06 7.91 -7.38
N ILE A 141 2.35 6.84 -7.04
CA ILE A 141 2.19 5.68 -7.94
C ILE A 141 1.63 6.08 -9.30
N ALA A 142 0.63 6.96 -9.29
CA ALA A 142 -0.21 7.15 -10.45
C ALA A 142 0.31 8.22 -11.42
N PHE A 143 1.09 9.19 -10.94
CA PHE A 143 1.70 10.24 -11.77
C PHE A 143 3.19 10.00 -12.06
N GLU A 144 3.88 9.16 -11.28
CA GLU A 144 5.30 8.84 -11.45
C GLU A 144 5.48 7.36 -11.80
N SER A 145 5.23 6.45 -10.85
CA SER A 145 5.63 5.04 -10.99
C SER A 145 4.97 4.31 -12.17
N ILE A 146 3.66 4.49 -12.43
CA ILE A 146 2.97 3.82 -13.56
C ILE A 146 3.46 4.36 -14.91
N PRO A 147 3.36 5.68 -15.22
CA PRO A 147 3.84 6.20 -16.50
C PRO A 147 5.33 5.90 -16.76
N GLU A 148 6.16 5.99 -15.72
CA GLU A 148 7.58 5.68 -15.81
C GLU A 148 7.83 4.20 -16.12
N SER A 149 7.22 3.29 -15.36
CA SER A 149 7.38 1.85 -15.59
C SER A 149 6.97 1.46 -17.02
N ILE A 150 5.94 2.12 -17.59
CA ILE A 150 5.51 1.91 -18.99
C ILE A 150 6.62 2.34 -19.97
N ILE A 151 7.24 3.50 -19.75
CA ILE A 151 8.34 3.98 -20.58
C ILE A 151 9.56 3.05 -20.46
N GLN A 152 9.91 2.63 -19.24
CA GLN A 152 11.05 1.76 -18.99
C GLN A 152 10.87 0.38 -19.66
N ILE A 153 9.71 -0.27 -19.49
CA ILE A 153 9.39 -1.53 -20.17
C ILE A 153 9.33 -1.33 -21.69
N GLY A 154 8.72 -0.24 -22.17
CA GLY A 154 8.71 0.10 -23.59
C GLY A 154 10.12 0.23 -24.18
N GLY A 155 11.04 0.89 -23.45
CA GLY A 155 12.44 1.00 -23.81
C GLY A 155 13.16 -0.35 -23.82
N LEU A 156 12.91 -1.20 -22.82
CA LEU A 156 13.46 -2.56 -22.73
C LEU A 156 13.04 -3.42 -23.93
N LEU A 157 11.78 -3.36 -24.32
CA LEU A 157 11.23 -4.12 -25.46
C LEU A 157 11.84 -3.71 -26.81
N GLN A 158 12.30 -2.47 -26.94
CA GLN A 158 12.94 -1.95 -28.14
C GLN A 158 14.46 -2.11 -28.15
N THR A 159 15.05 -2.52 -27.02
CA THR A 159 16.50 -2.61 -26.86
C THR A 159 17.00 -3.99 -27.33
N LYS A 160 18.12 -4.02 -28.06
CA LYS A 160 18.74 -5.29 -28.48
C LYS A 160 19.25 -6.03 -27.24
N ARG A 161 19.19 -7.37 -27.24
CA ARG A 161 19.55 -8.23 -26.09
C ARG A 161 20.93 -7.97 -25.45
N GLY A 162 21.87 -7.31 -26.16
CA GLY A 162 23.20 -6.96 -25.65
C GLY A 162 23.33 -5.57 -25.00
N ASP A 163 22.34 -4.69 -25.20
CA ASP A 163 22.38 -3.29 -24.74
C ASP A 163 21.43 -3.05 -23.55
N ILE A 164 20.88 -4.13 -22.97
CA ILE A 164 19.95 -4.02 -21.85
C ILE A 164 20.72 -3.50 -20.63
N LEU A 165 20.46 -2.24 -20.29
CA LEU A 165 21.00 -1.61 -19.10
C LEU A 165 20.35 -2.24 -17.87
N GLY A 166 21.13 -2.93 -17.04
CA GLY A 166 20.66 -3.53 -15.79
C GLY A 166 19.94 -2.54 -14.88
N ILE A 167 20.27 -1.25 -14.99
CA ILE A 167 19.61 -0.15 -14.27
C ILE A 167 18.12 -0.02 -14.60
N GLN A 168 17.70 -0.27 -15.86
CA GLN A 168 16.29 -0.21 -16.26
C GLN A 168 15.49 -1.38 -15.68
N ILE A 169 16.10 -2.57 -15.61
CA ILE A 169 15.45 -3.73 -14.98
C ILE A 169 15.27 -3.47 -13.48
N VAL A 170 16.31 -2.95 -12.82
CA VAL A 170 16.26 -2.61 -11.39
C VAL A 170 15.20 -1.53 -11.11
N GLY A 171 15.09 -0.51 -11.96
CA GLY A 171 14.03 0.51 -11.88
C GLY A 171 12.64 -0.11 -11.94
N VAL A 172 12.33 -0.86 -13.01
CA VAL A 172 11.02 -1.51 -13.17
C VAL A 172 10.67 -2.42 -11.98
N ILE A 173 11.62 -3.23 -11.51
CA ILE A 173 11.39 -4.11 -10.36
C ILE A 173 11.13 -3.29 -9.08
N SER A 174 11.92 -2.22 -8.86
CA SER A 174 11.74 -1.32 -7.71
C SER A 174 10.33 -0.73 -7.70
N SER A 175 9.89 -0.16 -8.83
CA SER A 175 8.57 0.47 -8.95
C SER A 175 7.43 -0.52 -8.78
N ILE A 176 7.53 -1.74 -9.35
CA ILE A 176 6.55 -2.81 -9.14
C ILE A 176 6.45 -3.18 -7.66
N VAL A 177 7.59 -3.36 -6.97
CA VAL A 177 7.62 -3.75 -5.56
C VAL A 177 7.09 -2.62 -4.66
N ALA A 178 7.48 -1.37 -4.92
CA ALA A 178 7.02 -0.20 -4.19
C ALA A 178 5.50 -0.01 -4.33
N GLY A 179 4.99 -0.02 -5.57
CA GLY A 179 3.55 0.07 -5.85
C GLY A 179 2.75 -1.06 -5.18
N ALA A 180 3.22 -2.30 -5.32
CA ALA A 180 2.57 -3.46 -4.70
C ALA A 180 2.56 -3.40 -3.17
N PHE A 181 3.63 -2.87 -2.56
CA PHE A 181 3.71 -2.69 -1.11
C PHE A 181 2.69 -1.65 -0.62
N ILE A 182 2.61 -0.50 -1.29
CA ILE A 182 1.64 0.56 -0.97
C ILE A 182 0.20 0.04 -1.10
N MET A 183 -0.12 -0.67 -2.20
CA MET A 183 -1.45 -1.26 -2.40
C MET A 183 -1.79 -2.28 -1.31
N THR A 184 -0.83 -3.12 -0.95
CA THR A 184 -1.00 -4.13 0.10
C THR A 184 -1.21 -3.48 1.46
N ASP A 185 -0.39 -2.49 1.82
CA ASP A 185 -0.54 -1.78 3.09
C ASP A 185 -1.87 -1.02 3.16
N GLY A 186 -2.28 -0.38 2.06
CA GLY A 186 -3.58 0.29 1.94
C GLY A 186 -4.76 -0.65 2.17
N ASN A 187 -4.72 -1.86 1.60
CA ASN A 187 -5.75 -2.88 1.79
C ASN A 187 -5.83 -3.36 3.25
N PHE A 188 -4.68 -3.66 3.86
CA PHE A 188 -4.63 -4.08 5.27
C PHE A 188 -5.02 -2.94 6.23
N GLY A 189 -4.66 -1.70 5.92
CA GLY A 189 -5.01 -0.52 6.69
C GLY A 189 -6.52 -0.25 6.68
N PHE A 190 -7.17 -0.41 5.53
CA PHE A 190 -8.62 -0.24 5.39
C PHE A 190 -9.44 -1.30 6.13
N ILE A 191 -9.03 -2.57 6.03
CA ILE A 191 -9.70 -3.66 6.75
C ILE A 191 -9.56 -3.45 8.27
N ALA A 192 -8.39 -2.99 8.71
CA ALA A 192 -8.15 -2.67 10.12
C ALA A 192 -8.98 -1.47 10.60
N SER A 193 -9.15 -0.43 9.77
CA SER A 193 -9.86 0.81 10.17
C SER A 193 -11.37 0.64 10.28
N LYS A 194 -11.99 -0.13 9.36
CA LYS A 194 -13.43 -0.37 9.37
C LYS A 194 -13.90 -1.44 10.36
N ASN A 195 -12.97 -2.05 11.13
CA ASN A 195 -13.27 -3.24 11.92
C ASN A 195 -14.02 -4.32 11.10
N LEU A 196 -13.78 -4.41 9.79
CA LEU A 196 -14.26 -5.51 8.93
C LEU A 196 -13.65 -6.86 9.37
N SER A 197 -12.75 -6.80 10.36
CA SER A 197 -12.25 -7.90 11.19
C SER A 197 -13.01 -8.08 12.54
N SER A 198 -14.26 -7.63 12.65
CA SER A 198 -15.16 -7.87 13.80
C SER A 198 -16.08 -9.09 13.60
N PRO A 199 -16.34 -9.94 14.62
CA PRO A 199 -17.14 -11.18 14.48
C PRO A 199 -18.54 -11.05 13.87
N GLY A 200 -19.10 -9.84 13.82
CA GLY A 200 -20.44 -9.58 13.27
C GLY A 200 -20.48 -9.15 11.81
N ASP A 201 -19.35 -9.13 11.11
CA ASP A 201 -19.26 -8.67 9.73
C ASP A 201 -19.46 -9.82 8.73
N PRO A 202 -20.42 -9.75 7.77
CA PRO A 202 -20.65 -10.79 6.77
C PRO A 202 -19.51 -10.94 5.74
N TYR A 203 -18.59 -9.98 5.66
CA TYR A 203 -17.45 -9.95 4.74
C TYR A 203 -16.17 -10.55 5.33
N TYR A 204 -16.29 -11.29 6.45
CA TYR A 204 -15.18 -11.91 7.16
C TYR A 204 -14.47 -13.03 6.36
N GLY A 205 -13.13 -13.01 6.26
CA GLY A 205 -12.44 -14.27 5.90
C GLY A 205 -10.91 -14.29 5.76
N TRP A 206 -10.27 -13.36 5.05
CA TRP A 206 -8.88 -13.62 4.61
C TRP A 206 -7.77 -13.14 5.54
N ILE A 207 -8.01 -12.30 6.55
CA ILE A 207 -6.98 -11.96 7.55
C ILE A 207 -7.15 -12.90 8.75
N SER A 208 -6.15 -13.75 8.96
CA SER A 208 -6.11 -14.68 10.06
C SER A 208 -6.08 -13.92 11.39
N LYS A 209 -7.04 -14.26 12.27
CA LYS A 209 -7.02 -13.85 13.68
C LYS A 209 -5.99 -14.62 14.53
N SER A 210 -5.18 -15.49 13.92
CA SER A 210 -4.26 -16.36 14.66
C SER A 210 -3.38 -15.56 15.62
N GLU A 211 -3.27 -16.04 16.87
CA GLU A 211 -2.33 -15.49 17.86
C GLU A 211 -0.87 -15.54 17.37
N LYS A 212 -0.57 -16.45 16.44
CA LYS A 212 0.75 -16.57 15.80
C LYS A 212 0.81 -15.61 14.61
N GLY A 213 1.60 -14.54 14.73
CA GLY A 213 1.78 -13.52 13.70
C GLY A 213 2.22 -14.03 12.31
N VAL A 214 2.69 -15.28 12.22
CA VAL A 214 3.12 -15.95 10.98
C VAL A 214 2.00 -16.08 9.95
N ALA A 215 0.76 -16.39 10.37
CA ALA A 215 -0.35 -16.56 9.44
C ALA A 215 -0.73 -15.23 8.76
N LYS A 216 -0.71 -14.13 9.53
CA LYS A 216 -0.93 -12.78 9.04
C LYS A 216 0.19 -12.32 8.11
N LEU A 217 1.44 -12.62 8.46
CA LEU A 217 2.59 -12.32 7.61
C LEU A 217 2.50 -13.03 6.26
N ARG A 218 2.14 -14.32 6.24
CA ARG A 218 1.95 -15.10 5.00
C ARG A 218 0.85 -14.51 4.11
N GLN A 219 -0.24 -14.03 4.69
CA GLN A 219 -1.33 -13.39 3.93
C GLN A 219 -0.92 -12.02 3.40
N MET A 220 -0.19 -11.22 4.19
CA MET A 220 0.39 -9.96 3.71
C MET A 220 1.35 -10.20 2.54
N PHE A 221 2.21 -11.21 2.66
CA PHE A 221 3.15 -11.57 1.60
C PHE A 221 2.45 -12.10 0.34
N GLY A 222 1.42 -12.94 0.50
CA GLY A 222 0.60 -13.42 -0.63
C GLY A 222 -0.11 -12.28 -1.36
N MET A 223 -0.67 -11.31 -0.62
CA MET A 223 -1.29 -10.12 -1.21
C MET A 223 -0.26 -9.22 -1.89
N LEU A 224 0.94 -9.08 -1.32
CA LEU A 224 2.05 -8.37 -1.93
C LEU A 224 2.44 -8.97 -3.28
N LEU A 225 2.63 -10.30 -3.34
CA LEU A 225 2.95 -10.99 -4.59
C LEU A 225 1.82 -10.86 -5.62
N PHE A 226 0.56 -10.99 -5.20
CA PHE A 226 -0.58 -10.80 -6.08
C PHE A 226 -0.60 -9.39 -6.69
N ASN A 227 -0.46 -8.36 -5.85
CA ASN A 227 -0.42 -6.97 -6.31
C ASN A 227 0.80 -6.68 -7.19
N ALA A 228 1.96 -7.27 -6.91
CA ALA A 228 3.16 -7.14 -7.73
C ALA A 228 2.95 -7.76 -9.12
N CYS A 229 2.39 -8.97 -9.20
CA CYS A 229 2.05 -9.61 -10.47
C CYS A 229 1.00 -8.81 -11.26
N TYR A 230 -0.02 -8.30 -10.57
CA TYR A 230 -1.07 -7.49 -11.19
C TYR A 230 -0.50 -6.18 -11.77
N PHE A 231 0.33 -5.48 -10.98
CA PHE A 231 0.99 -4.25 -11.41
C PHE A 231 1.93 -4.52 -12.59
N ALA A 232 2.78 -5.56 -12.50
CA ALA A 232 3.68 -5.95 -13.58
C ALA A 232 2.93 -6.28 -14.88
N GLN A 233 1.84 -7.06 -14.80
CA GLN A 233 1.01 -7.38 -15.94
C GLN A 233 0.41 -6.13 -16.58
N SER A 234 -0.10 -5.21 -15.76
CA SER A 234 -0.74 -3.97 -16.21
C SER A 234 0.26 -3.09 -16.95
N VAL A 235 1.42 -2.80 -16.35
CA VAL A 235 2.49 -2.02 -16.98
C VAL A 235 2.97 -2.69 -18.27
N PHE A 236 3.16 -4.02 -18.27
CA PHE A 236 3.60 -4.75 -19.46
C PHE A 236 2.57 -4.67 -20.60
N ALA A 237 1.29 -4.89 -20.30
CA ALA A 237 0.20 -4.78 -21.26
C ALA A 237 0.11 -3.36 -21.85
N MET A 238 0.22 -2.32 -21.01
CA MET A 238 0.21 -0.92 -21.46
C MET A 238 1.42 -0.59 -22.34
N SER A 239 2.59 -1.12 -21.98
CA SER A 239 3.82 -0.94 -22.76
C SER A 239 3.72 -1.53 -24.16
N LEU A 240 3.10 -2.71 -24.30
CA LEU A 240 2.81 -3.32 -25.59
C LEU A 240 1.74 -2.54 -26.36
N PHE A 241 0.70 -2.08 -25.68
CA PHE A 241 -0.37 -1.30 -26.30
C PHE A 241 0.17 0.00 -26.92
N VAL A 242 0.99 0.75 -26.17
CA VAL A 242 1.62 1.99 -26.67
C VAL A 242 2.48 1.73 -27.90
N GLN A 243 3.21 0.61 -27.93
CA GLN A 243 4.03 0.23 -29.08
C GLN A 243 3.20 -0.20 -30.30
N ALA A 244 2.10 -0.94 -30.08
CA ALA A 244 1.26 -1.44 -31.15
C ALA A 244 0.47 -0.33 -31.86
N PHE A 245 0.01 0.68 -31.11
CA PHE A 245 -0.91 1.70 -31.64
C PHE A 245 -0.26 3.07 -31.88
N GLY A 246 1.01 3.26 -31.52
CA GLY A 246 1.86 4.41 -31.88
C GLY A 246 1.37 5.81 -31.42
N SER A 247 0.20 5.89 -30.79
CA SER A 247 -0.43 7.15 -30.40
C SER A 247 -0.23 7.41 -28.91
N ARG A 248 0.17 8.62 -28.55
CA ARG A 248 0.32 9.07 -27.15
C ARG A 248 -1.03 9.30 -26.43
N LYS A 249 -2.12 9.42 -27.20
CA LYS A 249 -3.49 9.69 -26.71
C LYS A 249 -4.09 8.55 -25.87
N PRO A 250 -3.95 7.26 -26.23
CA PRO A 250 -4.41 6.18 -25.37
C PRO A 250 -3.70 6.11 -24.03
N LEU A 251 -2.45 6.56 -23.87
CA LEU A 251 -1.76 6.56 -22.57
C LEU A 251 -2.57 7.32 -21.50
N LEU A 252 -3.15 8.47 -21.85
CA LEU A 252 -4.02 9.25 -20.95
C LEU A 252 -5.37 8.58 -20.67
N ILE A 253 -5.92 7.87 -21.65
CA ILE A 253 -7.20 7.15 -21.51
C ILE A 253 -6.98 5.92 -20.64
N THR A 254 -5.90 5.16 -20.82
CA THR A 254 -5.63 3.97 -20.02
C THR A 254 -5.06 4.29 -18.65
N LEU A 255 -4.28 5.38 -18.49
CA LEU A 255 -4.03 5.95 -17.15
C LEU A 255 -5.36 6.32 -16.49
N GLY A 256 -6.26 7.00 -17.19
CA GLY A 256 -7.61 7.28 -16.68
C GLY A 256 -8.41 6.03 -16.30
N VAL A 257 -8.32 4.95 -17.07
CA VAL A 257 -9.00 3.66 -16.81
C VAL A 257 -8.32 2.87 -15.69
N GLU A 258 -7.00 2.93 -15.51
CA GLU A 258 -6.32 2.33 -14.36
C GLU A 258 -6.49 3.17 -13.09
N PHE A 259 -6.51 4.50 -13.17
CA PHE A 259 -6.97 5.38 -12.09
C PHE A 259 -8.43 5.10 -11.72
N PHE A 260 -9.28 4.82 -12.71
CA PHE A 260 -10.65 4.37 -12.50
C PHE A 260 -10.67 2.94 -11.94
N ALA A 261 -9.80 2.02 -12.35
CA ALA A 261 -9.75 0.64 -11.84
C ALA A 261 -9.03 0.51 -10.49
N LEU A 262 -8.16 1.45 -10.10
CA LEU A 262 -7.48 1.52 -8.80
C LEU A 262 -8.26 2.41 -7.83
N GLY A 263 -8.93 3.46 -8.33
CA GLY A 263 -9.82 4.34 -7.58
C GLY A 263 -11.23 3.75 -7.37
N LEU A 264 -11.83 3.14 -8.40
CA LEU A 264 -13.11 2.41 -8.37
C LEU A 264 -12.96 0.89 -8.37
N GLY A 265 -11.77 0.29 -8.50
CA GLY A 265 -11.59 -1.11 -8.04
C GLY A 265 -11.89 -1.24 -6.55
N ARG A 266 -11.82 -0.14 -5.81
CA ARG A 266 -12.36 -0.03 -4.46
C ARG A 266 -13.89 -0.10 -4.34
N VAL A 267 -14.62 -0.09 -5.46
CA VAL A 267 -16.07 -0.33 -5.57
C VAL A 267 -16.37 -1.59 -6.40
N GLY A 268 -15.55 -1.86 -7.42
CA GLY A 268 -15.70 -2.95 -8.38
C GLY A 268 -15.05 -4.28 -7.96
N PHE A 269 -13.97 -4.26 -7.19
CA PHE A 269 -13.35 -5.49 -6.65
C PHE A 269 -14.19 -6.08 -5.51
N ASP A 270 -14.92 -5.24 -4.78
CA ASP A 270 -16.03 -5.65 -3.92
C ASP A 270 -17.15 -6.31 -4.76
N LEU A 271 -17.50 -5.78 -5.95
CA LEU A 271 -18.50 -6.39 -6.85
C LEU A 271 -18.05 -7.71 -7.52
N PHE A 272 -16.77 -7.86 -7.87
CA PHE A 272 -16.25 -9.06 -8.54
C PHE A 272 -16.25 -10.29 -7.61
N PHE A 273 -15.93 -10.11 -6.32
CA PHE A 273 -16.09 -11.18 -5.31
C PHE A 273 -17.53 -11.33 -4.81
N VAL A 274 -18.35 -10.28 -4.84
CA VAL A 274 -19.79 -10.36 -4.59
C VAL A 274 -20.50 -11.23 -5.64
N ASN A 275 -20.05 -11.21 -6.90
CA ASN A 275 -20.74 -11.97 -7.97
C ASN A 275 -20.18 -13.40 -8.16
N CYS A 276 -18.91 -13.66 -7.86
CA CYS A 276 -18.31 -14.99 -8.04
C CYS A 276 -18.63 -16.00 -6.91
N ASN A 277 -19.17 -15.58 -5.76
CA ASN A 277 -19.52 -16.49 -4.65
C ASN A 277 -21.03 -16.72 -4.48
N GLY A 278 -21.87 -16.25 -5.42
CA GLY A 278 -23.29 -16.58 -5.47
C GLY A 278 -23.60 -18.05 -5.83
N GLY A 279 -22.58 -18.89 -6.09
CA GLY A 279 -22.81 -20.26 -6.55
C GLY A 279 -21.72 -21.30 -6.24
N PHE A 280 -20.74 -21.03 -5.36
CA PHE A 280 -19.74 -22.05 -5.02
C PHE A 280 -20.21 -22.90 -3.83
N ASP A 281 -20.78 -24.07 -4.11
CA ASP A 281 -21.24 -25.04 -3.13
C ASP A 281 -20.06 -25.53 -2.26
N ARG A 282 -20.06 -25.10 -1.00
CA ARG A 282 -19.01 -25.37 -0.01
C ARG A 282 -18.94 -26.83 0.45
N ASN A 283 -19.84 -27.69 -0.04
CA ASN A 283 -19.87 -29.10 0.36
C ASN A 283 -18.92 -30.02 -0.42
N LEU A 284 -18.26 -29.54 -1.48
CA LEU A 284 -17.45 -30.41 -2.34
C LEU A 284 -15.98 -30.57 -1.97
N PHE A 285 -15.40 -29.73 -1.09
CA PHE A 285 -13.93 -29.70 -0.90
C PHE A 285 -13.41 -29.99 0.53
N TRP A 286 -14.28 -30.12 1.53
CA TRP A 286 -13.89 -30.44 2.91
C TRP A 286 -14.73 -31.55 3.53
N LYS A 287 -14.58 -32.77 3.01
CA LYS A 287 -14.74 -33.97 3.85
C LYS A 287 -13.34 -34.46 4.22
N SER A 288 -12.79 -33.94 5.32
CA SER A 288 -11.70 -34.64 6.00
C SER A 288 -12.27 -35.89 6.70
N PRO A 289 -11.56 -37.04 6.71
CA PRO A 289 -11.99 -38.21 7.44
C PRO A 289 -11.92 -37.92 8.94
N ARG A 290 -13.03 -38.11 9.66
CA ARG A 290 -13.01 -38.13 11.13
C ARG A 290 -12.17 -39.34 11.56
N ALA A 291 -11.00 -39.08 12.14
CA ALA A 291 -10.28 -40.07 12.92
C ALA A 291 -11.15 -40.45 14.13
N GLY A 292 -11.71 -41.65 14.07
CA GLY A 292 -12.52 -42.25 15.12
C GLY A 292 -11.67 -42.53 16.36
N SER A 293 -12.20 -42.10 17.48
CA SER A 293 -11.84 -42.49 18.83
C SER A 293 -11.99 -44.00 19.05
N SER A 294 -10.93 -44.67 19.49
CA SER A 294 -11.05 -45.89 20.29
C SER A 294 -9.76 -46.09 21.10
N MET A 295 -9.78 -45.69 22.36
CA MET A 295 -9.01 -46.29 23.46
C MET A 295 -9.48 -45.66 24.78
N ARG A 296 -10.40 -46.36 25.46
CA ARG A 296 -10.51 -46.37 26.93
C ARG A 296 -11.52 -47.45 27.35
N GLY A 297 -11.07 -48.39 28.18
CA GLY A 297 -11.93 -49.27 28.98
C GLY A 297 -11.54 -50.75 28.98
N ILE A 298 -10.44 -51.12 29.64
CA ILE A 298 -10.22 -52.49 30.15
C ILE A 298 -10.02 -52.37 31.66
N ALA A 299 -11.06 -52.77 32.40
CA ALA A 299 -11.13 -53.22 33.79
C ALA A 299 -12.62 -53.53 34.02
N GLY A 300 -13.11 -54.71 34.43
CA GLY A 300 -12.60 -56.04 34.74
C GLY A 300 -13.84 -56.95 34.94
N GLU A 301 -13.67 -58.14 35.52
CA GLU A 301 -14.71 -59.16 35.88
C GLU A 301 -15.13 -60.15 34.78
N THR A 302 -14.43 -61.27 34.66
CA THR A 302 -14.65 -62.58 35.36
C THR A 302 -13.61 -63.59 34.87
#